data_AF-A0A8S3WIT8-F1
#
_entry.id   AF-A0A8S3WIT8-F1
#
_cell.length_a   1.000
_cell.length_b   1.000
_cell.length_c   1.000
_cell.angle_alpha   90.00
_cell.angle_beta   90.00
_cell.angle_gamma   90.00
#
_symmetry.space_group_name_H-M   'P 1'
#
loop_
_entity.id
_entity.type
_entity.pdbx_description
1 polymer ?
#
loop_
_entity_poly.entity_id
_entity_poly.type
_entity_poly.pdbx_seq_one_letter_code
_entity_poly.pdbx_strand_id
1 'polypeptide(L)'
;MGNYQKFKRSWKCPTCTNITERRSRNDDTPVKVNCGDSSPFDVINMSSDNMQVNELPPSDFEHRGGKKQNISTFSLEELGKLLDDKLDTKLQNTRHSLDSDIKQEFNEVLMKLESEFFKITESLTGAICDLKRDISTLREKVQTLEQENIYVRKQVESEQNKPSNISHMETIIKELKQEINDKDQKALLNDIEIFGIPEVSSETPVHIMSTVANKLGGTLNDHDIVFAERVARHSSNLLQEVQTGNQNRIEARPRGRCAFSTPHHS
;
A
#
# COMPACT_ATOMS: atom_id res chain seq x y z
N MET A 1 -13.70 15.73 17.62
CA MET A 1 -13.61 15.36 16.18
C MET A 1 -12.54 16.17 15.39
N GLY A 2 -11.39 16.51 15.98
CA GLY A 2 -10.40 17.42 15.34
C GLY A 2 -9.21 16.77 14.61
N ASN A 3 -9.08 15.44 14.61
CA ASN A 3 -7.82 14.77 14.26
C ASN A 3 -7.79 14.19 12.83
N TYR A 4 -8.94 14.01 12.18
CA TYR A 4 -9.04 13.35 10.88
C TYR A 4 -8.54 14.23 9.72
N GLN A 5 -8.73 15.54 9.82
CA GLN A 5 -8.25 16.53 8.83
C GLN A 5 -6.71 16.62 8.80
N LYS A 6 -6.04 16.46 9.95
CA LYS A 6 -4.57 16.46 10.03
C LYS A 6 -3.99 15.21 9.37
N PHE A 7 -4.61 14.04 9.56
CA PHE A 7 -4.14 12.77 9.00
C PHE A 7 -4.22 12.72 7.46
N LYS A 8 -5.25 13.33 6.85
CA LYS A 8 -5.35 13.45 5.38
C LYS A 8 -4.27 14.32 4.75
N ARG A 9 -3.73 15.31 5.48
CA ARG A 9 -2.67 16.18 4.97
C ARG A 9 -1.28 15.56 5.08
N SER A 10 -1.07 14.63 6.02
CA SER A 10 0.22 13.99 6.25
C SER A 10 0.38 12.63 5.56
N TRP A 11 -0.71 12.00 5.12
CA TRP A 11 -0.62 10.69 4.49
C TRP A 11 -0.06 10.82 3.06
N LYS A 12 1.11 10.22 2.84
CA LYS A 12 1.70 10.06 1.52
C LYS A 12 1.69 8.57 1.15
N CYS A 13 1.28 8.28 -0.08
CA CYS A 13 1.27 6.92 -0.62
C CYS A 13 2.71 6.38 -0.74
N PRO A 14 3.06 5.27 -0.07
CA PRO A 14 4.41 4.70 -0.09
C PRO A 14 4.94 4.42 -1.49
N THR A 15 4.04 4.05 -2.42
CA THR A 15 4.36 3.74 -3.82
C THR A 15 4.64 4.99 -4.65
N CYS A 16 4.02 6.13 -4.31
CA CYS A 16 4.14 7.38 -5.06
C CYS A 16 5.25 8.29 -4.54
N THR A 17 5.65 8.16 -3.27
CA THR A 17 6.75 8.94 -2.68
C THR A 17 8.10 8.68 -3.33
N ASN A 18 8.30 7.50 -3.94
CA ASN A 18 9.53 7.18 -4.66
C ASN A 18 9.55 7.66 -6.11
N ILE A 19 8.45 8.21 -6.63
CA ILE A 19 8.34 8.63 -8.04
C ILE A 19 8.64 10.12 -8.23
N THR A 20 8.55 10.95 -7.18
CA THR A 20 8.55 12.42 -7.35
C THR A 20 9.75 13.17 -6.76
N GLU A 21 10.72 12.50 -6.16
CA GLU A 21 11.97 13.15 -5.70
C GLU A 21 13.15 12.93 -6.65
N ARG A 22 12.97 13.22 -7.94
CA ARG A 22 14.11 13.52 -8.83
C ARG A 22 13.76 14.67 -9.78
N ARG A 23 14.52 15.76 -9.58
CA ARG A 23 14.83 16.87 -10.51
C ARG A 23 13.84 18.04 -10.56
N SER A 24 13.94 18.88 -9.54
CA SER A 24 13.98 20.33 -9.77
C SER A 24 15.42 20.71 -10.08
N ARG A 25 15.72 21.00 -11.36
CA ARG A 25 16.77 21.90 -11.84
C ARG A 25 16.65 21.98 -13.37
N ASN A 26 16.57 23.21 -13.85
CA ASN A 26 16.68 23.65 -15.24
C ASN A 26 17.58 22.72 -16.08
N ASP A 27 17.09 22.29 -17.24
CA ASP A 27 17.93 22.06 -18.42
C ASP A 27 17.06 22.03 -19.69
N ASP A 28 17.30 23.07 -20.49
CA ASP A 28 17.24 23.19 -21.94
C ASP A 28 16.48 22.13 -22.74
N THR A 29 15.39 22.60 -23.33
CA THR A 29 14.73 22.03 -24.49
C THR A 29 15.66 22.18 -25.72
N PRO A 30 16.10 21.13 -26.42
CA PRO A 30 16.63 21.29 -27.76
C PRO A 30 15.49 21.23 -28.77
N VAL A 31 15.40 22.33 -29.50
CA VAL A 31 14.58 22.61 -30.67
C VAL A 31 14.70 21.52 -31.73
N LYS A 32 13.57 21.19 -32.38
CA LYS A 32 13.52 20.41 -33.64
C LYS A 32 14.48 21.01 -34.66
N VAL A 33 15.56 20.31 -34.99
CA VAL A 33 16.36 20.63 -36.17
C VAL A 33 15.75 19.91 -37.36
N ASN A 34 15.06 20.71 -38.16
CA ASN A 34 14.65 20.41 -39.52
C ASN A 34 15.84 20.75 -40.42
N CYS A 35 16.45 19.76 -41.07
CA CYS A 35 17.39 19.99 -42.17
C CYS A 35 16.96 19.11 -43.34
N GLY A 36 16.22 19.73 -44.27
CA GLY A 36 16.11 19.27 -45.63
C GLY A 36 17.33 19.74 -46.45
N ASP A 37 17.53 19.00 -47.54
CA ASP A 37 18.20 19.37 -48.78
C ASP A 37 19.67 19.82 -48.75
N SER A 38 20.53 18.88 -49.13
CA SER A 38 21.48 19.09 -50.23
C SER A 38 22.08 17.75 -50.70
N SER A 39 21.51 17.21 -51.79
CA SER A 39 22.27 16.66 -52.93
C SER A 39 23.19 17.79 -53.45
N PRO A 40 24.45 17.59 -53.91
CA PRO A 40 24.74 16.63 -54.99
C PRO A 40 26.18 16.04 -55.06
N PHE A 41 26.34 15.02 -55.91
CA PHE A 41 27.59 14.44 -56.44
C PHE A 41 28.49 13.61 -55.51
N ASP A 42 29.22 12.71 -56.17
CA ASP A 42 30.36 11.89 -55.73
C ASP A 42 29.99 10.52 -55.10
N VAL A 43 30.34 9.33 -55.64
CA VAL A 43 31.16 8.95 -56.79
C VAL A 43 30.67 7.58 -57.27
N ILE A 44 30.52 7.47 -58.58
CA ILE A 44 30.44 6.22 -59.33
C ILE A 44 31.70 5.38 -59.01
N ASN A 45 31.60 4.33 -58.19
CA ASN A 45 32.66 3.32 -58.13
C ASN A 45 32.37 2.22 -59.16
N MET A 46 32.50 2.59 -60.44
CA MET A 46 32.74 1.63 -61.52
C MET A 46 34.23 1.25 -61.44
N SER A 47 34.55 0.19 -60.71
CA SER A 47 35.86 -0.44 -60.84
C SER A 47 35.83 -1.37 -62.05
N SER A 48 36.17 -0.80 -63.21
CA SER A 48 36.84 -1.55 -64.28
C SER A 48 38.27 -1.90 -63.85
N ASP A 49 38.86 -2.87 -64.55
CA ASP A 49 40.26 -3.29 -64.48
C ASP A 49 40.66 -4.27 -63.37
N ASN A 50 40.55 -5.56 -63.70
CA ASN A 50 41.65 -6.46 -63.43
C ASN A 50 41.85 -7.39 -64.65
N MET A 51 42.60 -6.90 -65.63
CA MET A 51 43.17 -7.75 -66.68
C MET A 51 44.28 -8.59 -66.05
N GLN A 52 43.98 -9.83 -65.67
CA GLN A 52 45.03 -10.84 -65.52
C GLN A 52 45.47 -11.27 -66.92
N VAL A 53 46.53 -10.60 -67.38
CA VAL A 53 47.44 -11.09 -68.41
C VAL A 53 48.14 -12.32 -67.84
N ASN A 54 47.65 -13.51 -68.17
CA ASN A 54 48.43 -14.73 -67.99
C ASN A 54 49.21 -15.03 -69.26
N GLU A 55 50.49 -15.25 -69.03
CA GLU A 55 51.61 -15.32 -69.95
C GLU A 55 51.43 -16.36 -71.06
N LEU A 56 51.93 -16.00 -72.24
CA LEU A 56 52.20 -16.93 -73.33
C LEU A 56 53.16 -18.03 -72.84
N PRO A 57 52.88 -19.32 -73.10
CA PRO A 57 53.94 -20.31 -73.18
C PRO A 57 54.63 -20.23 -74.57
N PRO A 58 55.92 -20.61 -74.66
CA PRO A 58 56.71 -20.43 -75.86
C PRO A 58 56.27 -21.35 -76.99
N SER A 59 56.44 -20.81 -78.19
CA SER A 59 56.49 -21.51 -79.47
C SER A 59 57.48 -22.69 -79.41
N ASP A 60 56.96 -23.91 -79.48
CA ASP A 60 57.66 -25.06 -80.06
C ASP A 60 57.01 -25.41 -81.40
N PHE A 61 57.54 -24.77 -82.44
CA PHE A 61 57.41 -25.21 -83.82
C PHE A 61 58.28 -26.45 -84.01
N GLU A 62 57.67 -27.64 -84.04
CA GLU A 62 58.24 -28.75 -84.81
C GLU A 62 57.19 -29.38 -85.74
N HIS A 63 57.62 -29.52 -86.98
CA HIS A 63 56.91 -30.06 -88.13
C HIS A 63 56.40 -31.48 -87.91
N ARG A 64 55.14 -31.77 -88.31
CA ARG A 64 54.81 -33.04 -88.97
C ARG A 64 53.48 -33.02 -89.73
N GLY A 65 53.58 -33.23 -91.04
CA GLY A 65 52.59 -34.01 -91.80
C GLY A 65 51.34 -33.28 -92.27
N GLY A 66 51.46 -32.58 -93.41
CA GLY A 66 50.33 -32.03 -94.14
C GLY A 66 49.30 -33.10 -94.54
N LYS A 67 48.04 -32.84 -94.20
CA LYS A 67 46.88 -33.24 -95.00
C LYS A 67 46.22 -31.95 -95.49
N LYS A 68 46.22 -31.74 -96.81
CA LYS A 68 45.51 -30.65 -97.46
C LYS A 68 44.02 -30.82 -97.17
N GLN A 69 43.49 -30.12 -96.19
CA GLN A 69 42.05 -29.98 -96.01
C GLN A 69 41.55 -28.91 -96.97
N ASN A 70 40.52 -29.28 -97.73
CA ASN A 70 39.78 -28.40 -98.63
C ASN A 70 39.33 -27.14 -97.89
N ILE A 71 39.75 -25.97 -98.38
CA ILE A 71 39.19 -24.69 -97.98
C ILE A 71 37.84 -24.59 -98.69
N SER A 72 36.81 -25.13 -98.05
CA SER A 72 35.41 -24.86 -98.40
C SER A 72 35.13 -23.41 -98.04
N THR A 73 34.79 -22.61 -99.04
CA THR A 73 34.37 -21.21 -98.88
C THR A 73 33.16 -21.12 -97.95
N PHE A 74 33.39 -20.61 -96.74
CA PHE A 74 32.37 -20.34 -95.73
C PHE A 74 31.38 -19.32 -96.29
N SER A 75 30.10 -19.68 -96.33
CA SER A 75 29.06 -18.82 -96.89
C SER A 75 28.64 -17.75 -95.87
N LEU A 76 28.25 -16.57 -96.34
CA LEU A 76 27.73 -15.49 -95.48
C LEU A 76 26.49 -15.94 -94.67
N GLU A 77 25.71 -16.89 -95.20
CA GLU A 77 24.54 -17.47 -94.54
C GLU A 77 24.91 -18.35 -93.35
N GLU A 78 26.03 -19.10 -93.42
CA GLU A 78 26.56 -19.86 -92.27
C GLU A 78 27.05 -18.93 -91.16
N LEU A 79 27.63 -17.78 -91.52
CA LEU A 79 28.01 -16.76 -90.53
C LEU A 79 26.78 -16.19 -89.82
N GLY A 80 25.72 -15.88 -90.56
CA GLY A 80 24.46 -15.39 -90.00
C GLY A 80 23.87 -16.36 -88.98
N LYS A 81 23.77 -17.65 -89.35
CA LYS A 81 23.27 -18.70 -88.44
C LYS A 81 24.10 -18.83 -87.17
N LEU A 82 25.43 -18.81 -87.28
CA LEU A 82 26.29 -18.88 -86.09
C LEU A 82 26.13 -17.65 -85.17
N LEU A 83 25.89 -16.47 -85.74
CA LEU A 83 25.63 -15.27 -84.95
C LEU A 83 24.28 -15.36 -84.23
N ASP A 84 23.24 -15.84 -84.91
CA ASP A 84 21.92 -16.06 -84.32
C ASP A 84 21.97 -17.13 -83.21
N ASP A 85 22.59 -18.29 -83.46
CA ASP A 85 22.77 -19.35 -82.46
C ASP A 85 23.54 -18.84 -81.22
N LYS A 86 24.56 -18.02 -81.44
CA LYS A 86 25.35 -17.42 -80.36
C LYS A 86 24.54 -16.37 -79.58
N LEU A 87 23.73 -15.57 -80.27
CA LEU A 87 22.84 -14.60 -79.66
C LEU A 87 21.79 -15.31 -78.81
N ASP A 88 21.15 -16.35 -79.32
CA ASP A 88 20.18 -17.17 -78.60
C ASP A 88 20.80 -17.85 -77.39
N THR A 89 21.99 -18.42 -77.54
CA THR A 89 22.72 -19.01 -76.40
C THR A 89 23.01 -17.96 -75.32
N LYS A 90 23.42 -16.74 -75.71
CA LYS A 90 23.65 -15.65 -74.76
C LYS A 90 22.35 -15.20 -74.09
N LEU A 91 21.26 -15.07 -74.84
CA LEU A 91 19.95 -14.72 -74.31
C LEU A 91 19.46 -15.78 -73.31
N GLN A 92 19.54 -17.07 -73.65
CA GLN A 92 19.16 -18.15 -72.74
C GLN A 92 20.02 -18.18 -71.48
N ASN A 93 21.33 -17.99 -71.61
CA ASN A 93 22.21 -17.90 -70.44
C ASN A 93 21.88 -16.71 -69.54
N THR A 94 21.64 -15.53 -70.11
CA THR A 94 21.21 -14.36 -69.31
C THR A 94 19.86 -14.58 -68.65
N ARG A 95 18.90 -15.20 -69.35
CA ARG A 95 17.59 -15.54 -68.81
C ARG A 95 17.68 -16.53 -67.67
N HIS A 96 18.49 -17.58 -67.81
CA HIS A 96 18.71 -18.56 -66.75
C HIS A 96 19.44 -17.96 -65.54
N SER A 97 20.42 -17.08 -65.77
CA SER A 97 21.08 -16.35 -64.68
C SER A 97 20.07 -15.50 -63.91
N LEU A 98 19.28 -14.68 -64.61
CA LEU A 98 18.26 -13.83 -63.98
C LEU A 98 17.21 -14.63 -63.22
N ASP A 99 16.73 -15.75 -63.77
CA ASP A 99 15.76 -16.62 -63.10
C ASP A 99 16.36 -17.27 -61.84
N SER A 100 17.64 -17.66 -61.90
CA SER A 100 18.38 -18.17 -60.74
C SER A 100 18.53 -17.11 -59.65
N ASP A 101 18.92 -15.89 -60.03
CA ASP A 101 19.13 -14.77 -59.10
C ASP A 101 17.80 -14.38 -58.44
N ILE A 102 16.72 -14.24 -59.21
CA ILE A 102 15.38 -13.93 -58.67
C ILE A 102 14.91 -15.01 -57.70
N LYS A 103 15.11 -16.29 -58.02
CA LYS A 103 14.76 -17.39 -57.13
C LYS A 103 15.59 -17.37 -55.86
N GLN A 104 16.88 -17.07 -55.95
CA GLN A 104 17.77 -16.96 -54.80
C GLN A 104 17.32 -15.84 -53.87
N GLU A 105 17.12 -14.63 -54.40
CA GLU A 105 16.67 -13.47 -53.62
C GLU A 105 15.30 -13.72 -52.99
N PHE A 106 14.37 -14.31 -53.73
CA PHE A 106 13.04 -14.66 -53.22
C PHE A 106 13.12 -15.67 -52.07
N ASN A 107 13.93 -16.73 -52.23
CA ASN A 107 14.13 -17.73 -51.18
C ASN A 107 14.81 -17.13 -49.95
N GLU A 108 15.76 -16.21 -50.13
CA GLU A 108 16.41 -15.52 -49.02
C GLU A 108 15.42 -14.66 -48.23
N VAL A 109 14.58 -13.90 -48.93
CA VAL A 109 13.51 -13.10 -48.30
C VAL A 109 12.51 -13.99 -47.57
N LEU A 110 12.11 -15.12 -48.17
CA LEU A 110 11.18 -16.07 -47.55
C LEU A 110 11.78 -16.65 -46.25
N MET A 111 13.05 -17.07 -46.29
CA MET A 111 13.75 -17.59 -45.10
C MET A 111 13.86 -16.55 -43.98
N LYS A 112 14.16 -15.28 -44.33
CA LYS A 112 14.19 -14.19 -43.34
C LYS A 112 12.81 -13.96 -42.73
N LEU A 113 11.77 -13.95 -43.56
CA LEU A 113 10.40 -13.75 -43.12
C LEU A 113 9.94 -14.88 -42.19
N GLU A 114 10.20 -16.14 -42.55
CA GLU A 114 9.90 -17.31 -41.71
C GLU A 114 10.64 -17.25 -40.37
N SER A 115 11.91 -16.83 -40.38
CA SER A 115 12.70 -16.64 -39.16
C SER A 115 12.11 -15.57 -38.24
N GLU A 116 11.71 -14.41 -38.79
CA GLU A 116 11.09 -13.34 -38.00
C GLU A 116 9.73 -13.76 -37.45
N PHE A 117 8.89 -14.45 -38.24
CA PHE A 117 7.63 -15.00 -37.75
C PHE A 117 7.84 -16.00 -36.61
N PHE A 118 8.86 -16.85 -36.71
CA PHE A 118 9.21 -17.79 -35.65
C PHE A 118 9.60 -17.06 -34.36
N LYS A 119 10.49 -16.06 -34.45
CA LYS A 119 10.93 -15.26 -33.29
C LYS A 119 9.76 -14.53 -32.62
N ILE A 120 8.86 -13.94 -33.41
CA ILE A 120 7.67 -13.26 -32.89
C ILE A 120 6.76 -14.27 -32.18
N THR A 121 6.53 -15.43 -32.78
CA THR A 121 5.68 -16.49 -32.21
C THR A 121 6.24 -17.02 -30.90
N GLU A 122 7.56 -17.24 -30.83
CA GLU A 122 8.27 -17.65 -29.61
C GLU A 122 8.16 -16.57 -28.53
N SER A 123 8.43 -15.31 -28.86
CA SER A 123 8.32 -14.18 -27.92
C SER A 123 6.90 -14.02 -27.37
N LEU A 124 5.88 -14.10 -28.23
CA LEU A 124 4.48 -14.00 -27.81
C LEU A 124 4.08 -15.18 -26.92
N THR A 125 4.53 -16.39 -27.27
CA THR A 125 4.27 -17.60 -26.47
C THR A 125 4.94 -17.50 -25.10
N GLY A 126 6.17 -16.98 -25.03
CA GLY A 126 6.86 -16.67 -23.77
C GLY A 126 6.08 -15.70 -22.91
N ALA A 127 5.66 -14.56 -23.47
CA ALA A 127 4.87 -13.55 -22.76
C ALA A 127 3.52 -14.12 -22.25
N ILE A 128 2.86 -14.98 -23.03
CA ILE A 128 1.62 -15.66 -22.61
C ILE A 128 1.89 -16.61 -21.44
N CYS A 129 3.00 -17.34 -21.44
CA CYS A 129 3.39 -18.22 -20.34
C CYS A 129 3.67 -17.43 -19.06
N ASP A 130 4.36 -16.30 -19.15
CA ASP A 130 4.61 -15.42 -18.01
C ASP A 130 3.33 -14.84 -17.43
N LEU A 131 2.43 -14.34 -18.28
CA LEU A 131 1.13 -13.83 -17.83
C LEU A 131 0.28 -14.92 -17.16
N LYS A 132 0.30 -16.15 -17.69
CA LYS A 132 -0.39 -17.29 -17.05
C LYS A 132 0.19 -17.60 -15.67
N ARG A 133 1.51 -17.51 -15.51
CA ARG A 133 2.19 -17.70 -14.23
C ARG A 133 1.78 -16.62 -13.24
N ASP A 134 1.82 -15.35 -13.65
CA ASP A 134 1.43 -14.22 -12.80
C ASP A 134 -0.04 -14.29 -12.37
N ILE A 135 -0.95 -14.65 -13.28
CA ILE A 135 -2.37 -14.88 -12.96
C ILE A 135 -2.53 -15.98 -11.91
N SER A 136 -1.77 -17.08 -12.04
CA SER A 136 -1.82 -18.19 -11.08
C SER A 136 -1.35 -17.76 -9.70
N THR A 137 -0.22 -17.04 -9.62
CA THR A 137 0.29 -16.49 -8.36
C THR A 137 -0.67 -15.47 -7.73
N LEU A 138 -1.30 -14.60 -8.53
CA LEU A 138 -2.31 -13.66 -8.03
C LEU A 138 -3.53 -14.38 -7.48
N ARG A 139 -3.98 -15.46 -8.13
CA ARG A 139 -5.09 -16.28 -7.67
C ARG A 139 -4.82 -16.89 -6.30
N GLU A 140 -3.63 -17.44 -6.09
CA GLU A 140 -3.20 -17.99 -4.80
C GLU A 140 -3.19 -16.92 -3.72
N LYS A 141 -2.62 -15.73 -4.00
CA LYS A 141 -2.60 -14.61 -3.05
C LYS A 141 -4.00 -14.14 -2.67
N VAL A 142 -4.92 -14.06 -3.63
CA VAL A 142 -6.32 -13.70 -3.37
C VAL A 142 -6.97 -14.73 -2.46
N GLN A 143 -6.76 -16.03 -2.72
CA GLN A 143 -7.30 -17.10 -1.89
C GLN A 143 -6.77 -17.04 -0.45
N THR A 144 -5.48 -16.76 -0.25
CA THR A 144 -4.89 -16.58 1.09
C THR A 144 -5.51 -15.38 1.80
N LEU A 145 -5.63 -14.23 1.13
CA LEU A 145 -6.24 -13.04 1.71
C LEU A 145 -7.71 -13.24 2.07
N GLU A 146 -8.47 -13.96 1.25
CA GLU A 146 -9.85 -14.33 1.56
C GLU A 146 -9.96 -15.20 2.81
N GLN A 147 -9.07 -16.19 2.96
CA GLN A 147 -9.00 -17.03 4.16
C GLN A 147 -8.65 -16.22 5.41
N GLU A 148 -7.66 -15.33 5.34
CA GLU A 148 -7.30 -14.43 6.43
C GLU A 148 -8.47 -13.49 6.80
N ASN A 149 -9.19 -12.96 5.80
CA ASN A 149 -10.34 -12.10 6.05
C ASN A 149 -11.45 -12.85 6.79
N ILE A 150 -11.72 -14.09 6.39
CA ILE A 150 -12.68 -14.97 7.08
C ILE A 150 -12.24 -15.21 8.53
N TYR A 151 -10.96 -15.48 8.76
CA TYR A 151 -10.41 -15.68 10.11
C TYR A 151 -10.57 -14.43 10.98
N VAL A 152 -10.15 -13.26 10.49
CA VAL A 152 -10.24 -12.00 11.23
C VAL A 152 -11.70 -11.65 11.53
N ARG A 153 -12.62 -11.85 10.58
CA ARG A 153 -14.06 -11.63 10.82
C ARG A 153 -14.60 -12.51 11.93
N LYS A 154 -14.23 -13.80 11.96
CA LYS A 154 -14.60 -14.71 13.05
C LYS A 154 -14.03 -14.27 14.39
N GLN A 155 -12.78 -13.79 14.42
CA GLN A 155 -12.18 -13.29 15.64
C GLN A 155 -12.92 -12.06 16.16
N VAL A 156 -13.20 -11.08 15.29
CA VAL A 156 -13.95 -9.86 15.64
C VAL A 156 -15.35 -10.21 16.14
N GLU A 157 -16.05 -11.13 15.49
CA GLU A 157 -17.36 -11.60 15.93
C GLU A 157 -17.29 -12.27 17.31
N SER A 158 -16.26 -13.09 17.57
CA SER A 158 -16.07 -13.72 18.88
C SER A 158 -15.78 -12.70 19.99
N GLU A 159 -15.05 -11.63 19.67
CA GLU A 159 -14.75 -10.55 20.62
C GLU A 159 -15.95 -9.63 20.87
N GLN A 160 -16.76 -9.35 19.84
CA GLN A 160 -18.00 -8.58 19.97
C GLN A 160 -19.09 -9.32 20.75
N ASN A 161 -19.20 -10.64 20.54
CA ASN A 161 -20.19 -11.48 21.23
C ASN A 161 -19.77 -11.84 22.66
N LYS A 162 -18.52 -11.57 23.05
CA LYS A 162 -18.12 -11.71 24.45
C LYS A 162 -18.84 -10.64 25.25
N PRO A 163 -19.66 -11.00 26.27
CA PRO A 163 -20.31 -10.01 27.11
C PRO A 163 -19.23 -9.06 27.60
N SER A 164 -19.37 -7.78 27.27
CA SER A 164 -18.30 -6.83 27.55
C SER A 164 -18.10 -6.85 29.06
N ASN A 165 -16.90 -7.25 29.50
CA ASN A 165 -16.53 -7.14 30.91
C ASN A 165 -16.85 -5.73 31.41
N ILE A 166 -16.80 -4.75 30.52
CA ILE A 166 -17.26 -3.37 30.71
C ILE A 166 -18.72 -3.30 31.18
N SER A 167 -19.69 -3.90 30.49
CA SER A 167 -21.11 -3.88 30.90
C SER A 167 -21.34 -4.55 32.26
N HIS A 168 -20.66 -5.68 32.50
CA HIS A 168 -20.71 -6.33 33.81
C HIS A 168 -20.11 -5.45 34.92
N MET A 169 -18.96 -4.83 34.67
CA MET A 169 -18.30 -3.92 35.60
C MET A 169 -19.13 -2.65 35.83
N GLU A 170 -19.78 -2.10 34.79
CA GLU A 170 -20.70 -0.96 34.91
C GLU A 170 -21.90 -1.30 35.81
N THR A 171 -22.42 -2.52 35.68
CA THR A 171 -23.50 -3.02 36.53
C THR A 171 -23.04 -3.11 37.99
N ILE A 172 -21.88 -3.73 38.25
CA ILE A 172 -21.29 -3.81 39.60
C ILE A 172 -21.03 -2.42 40.18
N ILE A 173 -20.47 -1.49 39.40
CA ILE A 173 -20.22 -0.11 39.84
C ILE A 173 -21.52 0.57 40.23
N LYS A 174 -22.59 0.36 39.46
CA LYS A 174 -23.91 0.93 39.76
C LYS A 174 -24.49 0.36 41.05
N GLU A 175 -24.41 -0.96 41.25
CA GLU A 175 -24.86 -1.63 42.47
C GLU A 175 -24.09 -1.13 43.70
N LEU A 176 -22.76 -1.07 43.61
CA LEU A 176 -21.92 -0.58 44.72
C LEU A 176 -22.20 0.89 45.05
N LYS A 177 -22.42 1.73 44.05
CA LYS A 177 -22.82 3.14 44.27
C LYS A 177 -24.15 3.24 44.99
N GLN A 178 -25.11 2.40 44.62
CA GLN A 178 -26.40 2.36 45.29
C GLN A 178 -26.26 1.89 46.74
N GLU A 179 -25.48 0.85 46.99
CA GLU A 179 -25.24 0.34 48.35
C GLU A 179 -24.57 1.39 49.26
N ILE A 180 -23.58 2.14 48.73
CA ILE A 180 -22.95 3.25 49.46
C ILE A 180 -24.00 4.31 49.80
N ASN A 181 -24.80 4.73 48.83
CA ASN A 181 -25.84 5.74 49.06
C ASN A 181 -26.86 5.27 50.11
N ASP A 182 -27.28 4.01 50.06
CA ASP A 182 -28.24 3.45 51.02
C ASP A 182 -27.64 3.38 52.44
N LYS A 183 -26.34 3.06 52.55
CA LYS A 183 -25.63 3.06 53.85
C LYS A 183 -25.48 4.48 54.39
N ASP A 184 -25.14 5.45 53.55
CA ASP A 184 -25.01 6.85 53.94
C ASP A 184 -26.37 7.42 54.41
N GLN A 185 -27.46 7.13 53.68
CA GLN A 185 -28.80 7.53 54.10
C GLN A 185 -29.21 6.89 55.42
N LYS A 186 -28.96 5.59 55.60
CA LYS A 186 -29.23 4.88 56.88
C LYS A 186 -28.44 5.46 58.04
N ALA A 187 -27.20 5.89 57.82
CA ALA A 187 -26.41 6.56 58.85
C ALA A 187 -27.04 7.89 59.26
N LEU A 188 -27.47 8.70 58.28
CA LEU A 188 -28.11 10.00 58.53
C LEU A 188 -29.48 9.89 59.20
N LEU A 189 -30.21 8.78 59.03
CA LEU A 189 -31.52 8.58 59.69
C LEU A 189 -31.42 8.50 61.22
N ASN A 190 -30.24 8.16 61.75
CA ASN A 190 -29.99 8.10 63.20
C ASN A 190 -29.48 9.44 63.76
N ASP A 191 -29.11 10.39 62.90
CA ASP A 191 -28.62 11.69 63.29
C ASP A 191 -29.81 12.65 63.49
N ILE A 192 -29.91 13.25 64.68
CA ILE A 192 -30.96 14.22 65.02
C ILE A 192 -30.31 15.58 65.24
N GLU A 193 -30.73 16.58 64.47
CA GLU A 193 -30.28 17.97 64.65
C GLU A 193 -31.39 18.80 65.32
N ILE A 194 -31.05 19.40 66.46
CA ILE A 194 -31.98 20.23 67.24
C ILE A 194 -31.53 21.67 67.18
N PHE A 195 -32.41 22.53 66.67
CA PHE A 195 -32.16 23.97 66.54
C PHE A 195 -32.83 24.76 67.68
N GLY A 196 -32.29 25.94 67.97
CA GLY A 196 -32.92 26.90 68.89
C GLY A 196 -32.63 26.67 70.38
N ILE A 197 -31.65 25.83 70.71
CA ILE A 197 -31.20 25.63 72.09
C ILE A 197 -30.19 26.72 72.46
N PRO A 198 -30.43 27.54 73.51
CA PRO A 198 -29.47 28.53 73.96
C PRO A 198 -28.17 27.90 74.46
N GLU A 199 -27.07 28.66 74.37
CA GLU A 199 -25.76 28.24 74.87
C GLU A 199 -25.59 28.67 76.32
N VAL A 200 -25.41 27.72 77.23
CA VAL A 200 -25.19 27.95 78.66
C VAL A 200 -23.87 27.28 79.07
N SER A 201 -23.03 28.00 79.83
CA SER A 201 -21.62 27.67 80.08
C SER A 201 -21.35 26.44 80.97
N SER A 202 -22.30 25.54 81.13
CA SER A 202 -22.14 24.36 82.01
C SER A 202 -23.03 23.18 81.63
N GLU A 203 -23.64 23.21 80.44
CA GLU A 203 -24.59 22.17 80.04
C GLU A 203 -23.99 21.23 79.00
N THR A 204 -24.06 19.92 79.26
CA THR A 204 -23.57 18.91 78.32
C THR A 204 -24.64 18.61 77.25
N PRO A 205 -24.26 18.44 75.97
CA PRO A 205 -25.21 18.13 74.89
C PRO A 205 -26.08 16.90 75.15
N VAL A 206 -25.51 15.88 75.82
CA VAL A 206 -26.22 14.67 76.23
C VAL A 206 -27.37 15.01 77.20
N HIS A 207 -27.12 15.86 78.20
CA HIS A 207 -28.14 16.26 79.17
C HIS A 207 -29.28 17.06 78.54
N ILE A 208 -28.96 17.94 77.57
CA ILE A 208 -29.94 18.68 76.78
C ILE A 208 -30.86 17.70 76.06
N MET A 209 -30.27 16.72 75.36
CA MET A 209 -31.02 15.74 74.60
C MET A 209 -31.97 14.93 75.50
N SER A 210 -31.49 14.44 76.65
CA SER A 210 -32.31 13.72 77.62
C SER A 210 -33.45 14.59 78.19
N THR A 211 -33.18 15.88 78.42
CA THR A 211 -34.21 16.83 78.87
C THR A 211 -35.27 17.07 77.79
N VAL A 212 -34.85 17.27 76.54
CA VAL A 212 -35.77 17.43 75.39
C VAL A 212 -36.64 16.19 75.22
N ALA A 213 -36.04 14.99 75.24
CA ALA A 213 -36.78 13.72 75.15
C ALA A 213 -37.84 13.61 76.25
N ASN A 214 -37.46 13.85 77.51
CA ASN A 214 -38.39 13.83 78.65
C ASN A 214 -39.52 14.86 78.49
N LYS A 215 -39.24 16.04 77.92
CA LYS A 215 -40.26 17.07 77.66
C LYS A 215 -41.22 16.69 76.53
N LEU A 216 -40.75 15.90 75.55
CA LEU A 216 -41.59 15.35 74.47
C LEU A 216 -42.34 14.07 74.89
N GLY A 217 -42.19 13.62 76.13
CA GLY A 217 -42.84 12.41 76.65
C GLY A 217 -42.11 11.11 76.30
N GLY A 218 -40.88 11.19 75.78
CA GLY A 218 -40.00 10.04 75.58
C GLY A 218 -39.03 9.84 76.73
N THR A 219 -38.50 8.63 76.88
CA THR A 219 -37.41 8.31 77.81
C THR A 219 -36.17 7.93 76.99
N LEU A 220 -35.08 8.65 77.18
CA LEU A 220 -33.81 8.40 76.49
C LEU A 220 -32.73 8.08 77.53
N ASN A 221 -32.08 6.93 77.40
CA ASN A 221 -30.97 6.55 78.28
C ASN A 221 -29.64 7.03 77.69
N ASP A 222 -28.62 7.20 78.54
CA ASP A 222 -27.29 7.62 78.09
C ASP A 222 -26.67 6.62 77.09
N HIS A 223 -27.06 5.34 77.13
CA HIS A 223 -26.62 4.32 76.18
C HIS A 223 -27.30 4.41 74.81
N ASP A 224 -28.44 5.11 74.72
CA ASP A 224 -29.15 5.33 73.45
C ASP A 224 -28.48 6.46 72.64
N ILE A 225 -27.64 7.27 73.30
CA ILE A 225 -26.91 8.39 72.67
C ILE A 225 -25.48 7.92 72.37
N VAL A 226 -25.18 7.70 71.09
CA VAL A 226 -23.82 7.33 70.65
C VAL A 226 -22.87 8.54 70.74
N PHE A 227 -23.33 9.71 70.29
CA PHE A 227 -22.55 10.94 70.26
C PHE A 227 -23.48 12.15 70.27
N ALA A 228 -23.10 13.20 71.00
CA ALA A 228 -23.82 14.47 71.01
C ALA A 228 -22.82 15.62 71.10
N GLU A 229 -22.92 16.56 70.17
CA GLU A 229 -22.04 17.72 70.07
C GLU A 229 -22.85 18.95 69.66
N ARG A 230 -22.40 20.14 70.09
CA ARG A 230 -22.93 21.40 69.56
C ARG A 230 -22.27 21.68 68.21
N VAL A 231 -23.08 21.74 67.15
CA VAL A 231 -22.61 22.06 65.81
C VAL A 231 -22.80 23.55 65.55
N ALA A 232 -21.77 24.22 65.06
CA ALA A 232 -21.89 25.62 64.63
C ALA A 232 -22.93 25.73 63.51
N ARG A 233 -23.67 26.85 63.44
CA ARG A 233 -24.62 27.08 62.35
C ARG A 233 -23.93 26.88 61.01
N HIS A 234 -24.29 25.80 60.31
CA HIS A 234 -23.90 25.63 58.93
C HIS A 234 -24.57 26.75 58.13
N SER A 235 -23.79 27.68 57.59
CA SER A 235 -24.29 28.62 56.59
C SER A 235 -24.82 27.80 55.43
N SER A 236 -26.13 27.67 55.32
CA SER A 236 -26.86 26.94 54.30
C SER A 236 -26.81 27.66 52.94
N ASN A 237 -25.59 27.99 52.48
CA ASN A 237 -25.31 28.53 51.15
C ASN A 237 -24.52 27.55 50.26
N LEU A 238 -24.38 26.28 50.66
CA LEU A 238 -23.64 25.25 49.92
C LEU A 238 -24.54 24.19 49.27
N LEU A 239 -25.81 24.50 49.03
CA LEU A 239 -26.74 23.68 48.22
C LEU A 239 -26.93 24.22 46.79
N GLN A 240 -26.08 25.15 46.33
CA GLN A 240 -26.17 25.71 44.97
C GLN A 240 -24.85 25.67 44.20
N GLU A 241 -24.07 24.59 44.30
CA GLU A 241 -22.97 24.32 43.33
C GLU A 241 -22.93 22.82 42.97
N VAL A 242 -24.03 22.29 42.40
CA VAL A 242 -24.01 20.98 41.71
C VAL A 242 -24.77 21.07 40.38
N GLN A 243 -24.51 22.14 39.60
CA GLN A 243 -24.95 22.20 38.19
C GLN A 243 -23.86 22.64 37.20
N THR A 244 -22.64 22.95 37.64
CA THR A 244 -21.51 23.19 36.73
C THR A 244 -20.49 22.07 36.88
N GLY A 245 -20.31 21.31 35.81
CA GLY A 245 -19.54 20.08 35.78
C GLY A 245 -18.09 20.27 36.24
N ASN A 246 -17.73 19.60 37.33
CA ASN A 246 -16.37 19.16 37.59
C ASN A 246 -16.43 17.88 38.44
N GLN A 247 -16.49 16.75 37.75
CA GLN A 247 -16.18 15.45 38.34
C GLN A 247 -14.68 15.45 38.68
N ASN A 248 -14.31 15.85 39.90
CA ASN A 248 -13.10 15.41 40.64
C ASN A 248 -12.88 16.29 41.88
N ARG A 249 -13.72 16.15 42.90
CA ARG A 249 -13.30 16.26 44.31
C ARG A 249 -14.43 15.78 45.21
N ILE A 250 -14.39 14.50 45.56
CA ILE A 250 -15.07 14.04 46.77
C ILE A 250 -14.11 14.43 47.90
N GLU A 251 -14.25 15.65 48.42
CA GLU A 251 -13.67 15.95 49.72
C GLU A 251 -14.50 15.19 50.74
N ALA A 252 -13.93 14.08 51.23
CA ALA A 252 -14.47 13.37 52.36
C ALA A 252 -14.70 14.36 53.51
N ARG A 253 -15.92 14.38 54.07
CA ARG A 253 -16.17 15.01 55.36
C ARG A 253 -15.04 14.61 56.32
N PRO A 254 -14.44 15.55 57.06
CA PRO A 254 -13.47 15.19 58.08
C PRO A 254 -14.19 14.33 59.11
N ARG A 255 -14.00 13.01 59.04
CA ARG A 255 -14.41 12.11 60.11
C ARG A 255 -13.61 12.55 61.34
N GLY A 256 -14.32 13.05 62.36
CA GLY A 256 -13.73 13.27 63.67
C GLY A 256 -12.96 12.02 64.06
N ARG A 257 -11.64 12.16 64.25
CA ARG A 257 -10.79 11.07 64.70
C ARG A 257 -11.29 10.63 66.08
N CYS A 258 -11.83 9.42 66.18
CA CYS A 258 -11.90 8.74 67.47
C CYS A 258 -10.46 8.51 67.95
N ALA A 259 -9.99 9.36 68.86
CA ALA A 259 -8.77 9.11 69.59
C ALA A 259 -9.06 7.98 70.59
N PHE A 260 -8.62 6.76 70.27
CA PHE A 260 -8.52 5.69 71.25
C PHE A 260 -7.40 6.04 72.23
N SER A 261 -7.76 6.52 73.42
CA SER A 261 -6.85 6.53 74.57
C SER A 261 -6.78 5.11 75.13
N THR A 262 -5.63 4.47 74.96
CA THR A 262 -5.29 3.19 75.62
C THR A 262 -5.20 3.39 77.14
N PRO A 263 -5.67 2.44 77.97
CA PRO A 263 -5.58 2.55 79.42
C PRO A 263 -4.16 2.24 79.89
N HIS A 264 -3.55 3.16 80.65
CA HIS A 264 -2.37 2.86 81.46
C HIS A 264 -2.82 2.14 82.73
N HIS A 265 -2.47 0.86 82.82
CA HIS A 265 -2.33 0.17 84.10
C HIS A 265 -1.09 0.71 84.82
N SER A 266 -1.29 1.28 86.00
CA SER A 266 -0.59 1.00 87.28
C SER A 266 -0.99 2.05 88.31
#